data_AF-A0A4S0MJK8-F1
#
_entry.id   AF-A0A4S0MJK8-F1
#
_cell.length_a   1.000
_cell.length_b   1.000
_cell.length_c   1.000
_cell.angle_alpha   90.00
_cell.angle_beta   90.00
_cell.angle_gamma   90.00
#
_symmetry.space_group_name_H-M   'P 1'
#
loop_
_entity.id
_entity.type
_entity.pdbx_description
1 polymer ?
#
loop_
_entity_poly.entity_id
_entity_poly.type
_entity_poly.pdbx_seq_one_letter_code
_entity_poly.pdbx_strand_id
1 'polypeptide(L)' 'AITGIEVQSIRKAAQEPGFLAGVLQFILAHEPTLLRFAEETGTPPAAVGKALRALPLGDDNREHSI' A
#
# COMPACT_ATOMS: atom_id res chain seq x y z
N ALA A 1 -26.73 11.29 -3.01
CA ALA A 1 -25.79 10.23 -3.40
C ALA A 1 -24.82 10.01 -2.25
N ILE A 2 -24.75 8.78 -1.74
CA ILE A 2 -23.90 8.41 -0.60
C ILE A 2 -22.43 8.41 -1.06
N THR A 3 -21.60 8.99 -0.22
CA THR A 3 -20.22 9.41 -0.41
C THR A 3 -19.32 8.34 -1.01
N GLY A 4 -18.79 8.58 -2.20
CA GLY A 4 -17.81 7.69 -2.80
C GLY A 4 -16.70 8.53 -3.41
N ILE A 5 -15.47 8.31 -2.97
CA ILE A 5 -14.32 8.55 -3.82
C ILE A 5 -14.64 7.84 -5.13
N GLU A 6 -14.81 8.61 -6.20
CA GLU A 6 -15.10 8.06 -7.51
C GLU A 6 -13.99 7.05 -7.84
N VAL A 7 -14.32 5.85 -8.33
CA VAL A 7 -13.31 4.80 -8.64
C VAL A 7 -12.16 5.36 -9.48
N GLN A 8 -12.46 6.34 -10.32
CA GLN A 8 -11.47 7.09 -11.10
C GLN A 8 -10.48 7.89 -10.24
N SER A 9 -10.89 8.46 -9.11
CA SER A 9 -10.02 9.15 -8.16
C SER A 9 -9.06 8.18 -7.46
N ILE A 10 -9.47 6.94 -7.16
CA ILE A 10 -8.56 5.92 -6.62
C ILE A 10 -7.52 5.54 -7.66
N ARG A 11 -7.93 5.31 -8.92
CA ARG A 11 -6.98 4.99 -9.99
C ARG A 11 -5.99 6.13 -10.24
N LYS A 12 -6.45 7.38 -10.20
CA LYS A 12 -5.58 8.56 -10.29
C LYS A 12 -4.58 8.60 -9.12
N ALA A 13 -5.04 8.41 -7.89
CA ALA A 13 -4.17 8.37 -6.73
C ALA A 13 -3.14 7.23 -6.82
N ALA A 14 -3.52 6.08 -7.37
CA ALA A 14 -2.59 4.97 -7.61
C ALA A 14 -1.48 5.28 -8.65
N GLN A 15 -1.61 6.35 -9.43
CA GLN A 15 -0.53 6.84 -10.31
C GLN A 15 0.44 7.77 -9.56
N GLU A 16 0.11 8.22 -8.35
CA GLU A 16 0.98 9.07 -7.57
C GLU A 16 2.15 8.26 -6.99
N PRO A 17 3.40 8.78 -7.12
CA PRO A 17 4.57 8.13 -6.56
C PRO A 17 4.44 8.14 -5.03
N GLY A 18 4.04 7.01 -4.45
CA GLY A 18 3.90 6.82 -3.00
C GLY A 18 2.58 6.22 -2.56
N PHE A 19 1.51 6.33 -3.36
CA PHE A 19 0.20 5.81 -2.96
C PHE A 19 0.24 4.30 -2.71
N LEU A 20 0.79 3.53 -3.65
CA LEU A 20 0.93 2.08 -3.52
C LEU A 20 1.89 1.68 -2.38
N ALA A 21 2.95 2.47 -2.15
CA ALA A 21 3.86 2.23 -1.03
C ALA A 21 3.13 2.38 0.31
N GLY A 22 2.31 3.43 0.46
CA GLY A 22 1.46 3.63 1.64
C GLY A 22 0.45 2.49 1.85
N VAL A 23 -0.16 1.98 0.78
CA VAL A 23 -1.08 0.82 0.85
C VAL A 23 -0.35 -0.43 1.34
N LEU A 24 0.83 -0.72 0.78
CA LEU A 24 1.61 -1.87 1.21
C LEU A 24 2.12 -1.71 2.66
N GLN A 25 2.51 -0.51 3.08
CA GLN A 25 2.84 -0.24 4.49
C GLN A 25 1.66 -0.47 5.42
N PHE A 26 0.45 -0.03 5.04
CA PHE A 26 -0.76 -0.28 5.83
C PHE A 26 -1.04 -1.78 6.00
N ILE A 27 -0.89 -2.56 4.92
CA ILE A 27 -1.05 -4.02 4.97
C ILE A 27 0.01 -4.64 5.89
N LEU A 28 1.28 -4.23 5.77
CA LEU A 28 2.39 -4.75 6.56
C LEU A 28 2.34 -4.34 8.04
N ALA A 29 1.68 -3.22 8.38
CA ALA A 29 1.55 -2.74 9.76
C ALA A 29 0.59 -3.58 10.62
N HIS A 30 -0.22 -4.45 10.01
CA HIS A 30 -1.17 -5.31 10.73
C HIS A 30 -1.11 -6.75 10.23
N GLU A 31 -0.49 -7.63 11.03
CA GLU A 31 -0.25 -9.04 10.67
C GLU A 31 -1.51 -9.80 10.20
N PRO A 32 -2.69 -9.69 10.84
CA PRO A 32 -3.91 -10.35 10.34
C PRO A 32 -4.34 -9.87 8.95
N THR A 33 -4.16 -8.57 8.65
CA THR A 33 -4.46 -8.01 7.32
C THR A 33 -3.46 -8.53 6.29
N LEU A 34 -2.18 -8.59 6.65
CA LEU A 34 -1.13 -9.14 5.79
C LEU A 34 -1.38 -10.61 5.46
N LEU A 35 -1.70 -11.45 6.45
CA LEU A 35 -2.01 -12.86 6.21
C LEU A 35 -3.23 -13.02 5.31
N ARG A 36 -4.34 -12.31 5.60
CA ARG A 36 -5.53 -12.33 4.75
C ARG A 36 -5.22 -11.94 3.31
N PHE A 37 -4.49 -10.85 3.11
CA PHE A 37 -4.07 -10.40 1.79
C PHE A 37 -3.21 -11.44 1.08
N ALA A 38 -2.24 -12.03 1.79
CA ALA A 38 -1.37 -13.07 1.27
C ALA A 38 -2.16 -14.33 0.84
N GLU A 39 -3.12 -14.76 1.64
CA GLU A 39 -4.01 -15.88 1.35
C GLU A 39 -4.89 -15.60 0.13
N GLU A 40 -5.56 -14.45 0.07
CA GLU A 40 -6.47 -14.10 -1.03
C GLU A 40 -5.75 -13.87 -2.36
N THR A 41 -4.52 -13.38 -2.33
CA THR A 41 -3.72 -13.12 -3.54
C THR A 41 -2.78 -14.26 -3.91
N GLY A 42 -2.67 -15.31 -3.08
CA GLY A 42 -1.68 -16.37 -3.24
C GLY A 42 -0.23 -15.87 -3.17
N THR A 43 0.00 -14.71 -2.57
CA THR A 43 1.32 -14.06 -2.50
C THR A 43 1.92 -14.30 -1.13
N PRO A 44 3.17 -14.80 -1.00
CA PRO A 44 3.76 -14.99 0.32
C PRO A 44 3.95 -13.64 1.04
N PRO A 45 3.72 -13.55 2.36
CA PRO A 45 3.85 -12.30 3.12
C PRO A 45 5.20 -11.58 2.92
N ALA A 46 6.29 -12.35 2.79
CA ALA A 46 7.62 -11.81 2.53
C ALA A 46 7.74 -11.10 1.17
N ALA A 47 6.97 -11.51 0.16
CA ALA A 47 6.94 -10.84 -1.13
C ALA A 47 6.28 -9.47 -1.07
N VAL A 48 5.34 -9.25 -0.14
CA VAL A 48 4.70 -7.94 0.10
C VAL A 48 5.74 -6.93 0.60
N GLY A 49 6.59 -7.34 1.56
CA GLY A 49 7.71 -6.51 2.03
C GLY A 49 8.76 -6.24 0.95
N LYS A 50 9.03 -7.22 0.08
CA LYS A 50 9.91 -7.02 -1.09
C LYS A 50 9.30 -6.04 -2.09
N ALA A 51 8.00 -6.12 -2.34
CA ALA A 51 7.29 -5.23 -3.24
C ALA A 51 7.32 -3.78 -2.73
N LEU A 52 7.12 -3.56 -1.43
CA LEU A 52 7.24 -2.23 -0.82
C LEU A 52 8.61 -1.61 -1.11
N ARG A 53 9.70 -2.35 -0.86
CA ARG A 53 11.08 -1.91 -1.10
C ARG A 53 11.41 -1.60 -2.56
N ALA A 54 10.63 -2.15 -3.50
CA ALA A 54 10.79 -1.90 -4.93
C ALA A 54 10.07 -0.62 -5.38
N LEU A 55 9.21 -0.02 -4.55
CA LEU A 55 8.47 1.19 -4.88
C LEU A 55 9.24 2.46 -4.48
N PRO A 56 9.05 3.58 -5.21
CA PRO A 56 9.48 4.90 -4.76
C PRO A 56 8.80 5.19 -3.41
N LEU A 57 9.56 5.58 -2.38
CA LEU A 57 9.14 5.76 -0.98
C LEU A 57 8.96 4.47 -0.15
N GLY A 58 9.46 3.33 -0.65
CA GLY A 58 9.56 2.08 0.13
C GLY A 58 10.67 2.06 1.18
N ASP A 59 11.57 3.05 1.12
CA ASP A 59 12.59 3.33 2.13
C ASP A 59 12.07 4.48 3.01
N ASP A 60 12.16 4.32 4.32
CA ASP A 60 11.46 5.06 5.37
C ASP A 60 11.95 6.52 5.53
N ASN A 61 12.04 7.30 4.45
CA ASN A 61 12.20 8.74 4.55
C ASN A 61 10.83 9.35 4.86
N ARG A 62 10.34 9.13 6.08
CA ARG A 62 9.28 9.94 6.69
C ARG A 62 9.84 11.36 6.80
N GLU A 63 9.65 12.13 5.74
CA GLU A 63 9.81 13.57 5.75
C GLU A 63 9.02 14.15 6.92
N HIS A 64 9.78 14.41 7.99
CA HIS A 64 9.50 15.43 8.98
C HIS A 64 9.07 16.71 8.23
N SER A 65 7.76 16.93 8.10
CA SER A 65 7.25 18.27 7.88
C SER A 65 6.95 18.87 9.24
N ILE A 66 7.91 19.66 9.71
CA ILE A 66 7.75 20.70 10.73
C ILE A 66 6.70 21.73 10.31
#